data_AF-A0A7C6YFZ1-F1
#
_entry.id   AF-A0A7C6YFZ1-F1
#
_cell.length_a   1.000
_cell.length_b   1.000
_cell.length_c   1.000
_cell.angle_alpha   90.00
_cell.angle_beta   90.00
_cell.angle_gamma   90.00
#
_symmetry.space_group_name_H-M   'P 1'
#
loop_
_entity.id
_entity.type
_entity.pdbx_description
1 polymer ?
#
loop_
_entity_poly.entity_id
_entity_poly.type
_entity_poly.pdbx_seq_one_letter_code
_entity_poly.pdbx_strand_id
1 'polypeptide(L)'
;MQVFSELSHAFVVARFYEELKSAFGNRGTEAFAHMTTVYARQRGSRMAQRAIRDGKPLDFTSYRIYGEWQKTEAAERVTGGFAGRTVSIAPDHEEYIEACPWAWQFKEMGASECGVLYCTHLDRGIASGFNPDLVFEVPQSINDHDYCIQIMRGAHFSEEQTFEKDSANVRGFDYHTGHVYKTFRLISESIFGSEGRAVADKVLEDFRAEYGPDMAKTLCGYMDTDFQVI
;
A
#
# COMPACT_ATOMS: atom_id res chain seq x y z
N MET A 1 -6.14 8.54 21.72
CA MET A 1 -5.82 9.50 20.64
C MET A 1 -5.61 8.67 19.40
N GLN A 2 -6.42 8.85 18.35
CA GLN A 2 -6.21 8.11 17.10
C GLN A 2 -4.92 8.62 16.43
N VAL A 3 -4.14 7.72 15.84
CA VAL A 3 -2.83 8.03 15.24
C VAL A 3 -2.72 7.35 13.87
N PHE A 4 -1.96 7.95 12.97
CA PHE A 4 -1.69 7.36 11.66
C PHE A 4 -0.97 6.01 11.80
N SER A 5 -1.51 5.01 11.11
CA SER A 5 -1.03 3.63 11.08
C SER A 5 -1.54 2.91 9.83
N GLU A 6 -1.15 1.65 9.68
CA GLU A 6 -1.67 0.68 8.73
C GLU A 6 -3.21 0.70 8.70
N LEU A 7 -3.86 0.84 9.87
CA LEU A 7 -5.32 0.82 10.00
C LEU A 7 -5.96 2.07 9.36
N SER A 8 -5.41 3.25 9.62
CA SER A 8 -5.89 4.51 9.00
C SER A 8 -5.70 4.51 7.48
N HIS A 9 -4.63 3.86 7.01
CA HIS A 9 -4.35 3.70 5.59
C HIS A 9 -5.33 2.74 4.93
N ALA A 10 -5.51 1.55 5.52
CA ALA A 10 -6.47 0.54 5.09
C ALA A 10 -7.91 1.10 5.07
N PHE A 11 -8.27 1.93 6.06
CA PHE A 11 -9.57 2.60 6.10
C PHE A 11 -9.84 3.44 4.85
N VAL A 12 -8.89 4.32 4.48
CA VAL A 12 -9.04 5.16 3.27
C VAL A 12 -9.17 4.30 2.03
N VAL A 13 -8.37 3.24 1.92
CA VAL A 13 -8.43 2.28 0.81
C VAL A 13 -9.81 1.62 0.73
N ALA A 14 -10.32 1.09 1.84
CA ALA A 14 -11.62 0.43 1.91
C ALA A 14 -12.77 1.37 1.56
N ARG A 15 -12.79 2.59 2.10
CA ARG A 15 -13.83 3.58 1.79
C ARG A 15 -13.83 3.98 0.32
N PHE A 16 -12.66 4.16 -0.30
CA PHE A 16 -12.61 4.40 -1.75
C PHE A 16 -13.21 3.24 -2.54
N TYR A 17 -12.87 2.00 -2.19
CA TYR A 17 -13.43 0.82 -2.87
C TYR A 17 -14.97 0.78 -2.76
N GLU A 18 -15.50 0.95 -1.54
CA GLU A 18 -16.94 0.89 -1.27
C GLU A 18 -17.71 1.99 -2.02
N GLU A 19 -17.24 3.24 -1.94
CA GLU A 19 -17.89 4.37 -2.59
C GLU A 19 -17.80 4.28 -4.13
N LEU A 20 -16.65 3.86 -4.67
CA LEU A 20 -16.49 3.65 -6.12
C LEU A 20 -17.40 2.51 -6.62
N LYS A 21 -17.42 1.38 -5.92
CA LYS A 21 -18.26 0.23 -6.27
C LYS A 21 -19.74 0.58 -6.17
N SER A 22 -20.14 1.31 -5.13
CA SER A 22 -21.52 1.76 -4.94
C SER A 22 -21.96 2.72 -6.05
N ALA A 23 -21.14 3.71 -6.37
CA ALA A 23 -21.49 4.74 -7.35
C ALA A 23 -21.40 4.24 -8.81
N PHE A 24 -20.44 3.38 -9.13
CA PHE A 24 -20.08 3.07 -10.52
C PHE A 24 -20.04 1.56 -10.85
N GLY A 25 -20.39 0.67 -9.90
CA GLY A 25 -20.38 -0.77 -10.11
C GLY A 25 -19.02 -1.29 -10.57
N ASN A 26 -19.00 -2.15 -11.59
CA ASN A 26 -17.77 -2.75 -12.13
C ASN A 26 -16.74 -1.72 -12.58
N ARG A 27 -17.18 -0.58 -13.15
CA ARG A 27 -16.26 0.50 -13.56
C ARG A 27 -15.54 1.09 -12.35
N GLY A 28 -16.22 1.17 -11.20
CA GLY A 28 -15.64 1.60 -9.94
C GLY A 28 -14.56 0.64 -9.45
N THR A 29 -14.85 -0.67 -9.50
CA THR A 29 -13.89 -1.73 -9.16
C THR A 29 -12.66 -1.72 -10.07
N GLU A 30 -12.84 -1.57 -11.38
CA GLU A 30 -11.73 -1.46 -12.34
C GLU A 30 -10.88 -0.20 -12.10
N ALA A 31 -11.55 0.93 -11.84
CA ALA A 31 -10.87 2.17 -11.52
C ALA A 31 -10.06 2.04 -10.22
N PHE A 32 -10.60 1.40 -9.18
CA PHE A 32 -9.89 1.13 -7.93
C PHE A 32 -8.63 0.28 -8.13
N ALA A 33 -8.72 -0.78 -8.95
CA ALA A 33 -7.57 -1.63 -9.30
C ALA A 33 -6.48 -0.82 -10.02
N HIS A 34 -6.88 0.04 -10.96
CA HIS A 34 -5.97 0.94 -11.66
C HIS A 34 -5.32 1.95 -10.71
N MET A 35 -6.11 2.60 -9.85
CA MET A 35 -5.63 3.55 -8.83
C MET A 35 -4.60 2.92 -7.90
N THR A 36 -4.88 1.70 -7.42
CA THR A 36 -3.98 0.91 -6.57
C THR A 36 -2.64 0.69 -7.27
N THR A 37 -2.68 0.31 -8.55
CA THR A 37 -1.48 0.09 -9.37
C THR A 37 -0.68 1.38 -9.55
N VAL A 38 -1.33 2.53 -9.82
CA VAL A 38 -0.64 3.82 -9.99
C VAL A 38 0.00 4.27 -8.68
N TYR A 39 -0.73 4.21 -7.57
CA TYR A 39 -0.22 4.51 -6.22
C TYR A 39 1.01 3.65 -5.88
N ALA A 40 0.92 2.34 -6.11
CA ALA A 40 1.99 1.39 -5.89
C ALA A 40 3.25 1.73 -6.72
N ARG A 41 3.07 2.01 -8.01
CA ARG A 41 4.17 2.35 -8.91
C ARG A 41 4.85 3.68 -8.55
N GLN A 42 4.09 4.68 -8.11
CA GLN A 42 4.66 5.94 -7.60
C GLN A 42 5.60 5.68 -6.42
N ARG A 43 5.17 4.83 -5.48
CA ARG A 43 5.99 4.43 -4.34
C ARG A 43 7.26 3.68 -4.79
N GLY A 44 7.12 2.69 -5.66
CA GLY A 44 8.26 1.96 -6.24
C GLY A 44 9.26 2.87 -6.96
N SER A 45 8.75 3.82 -7.75
CA SER A 45 9.56 4.80 -8.49
C SER A 45 10.42 5.65 -7.55
N ARG A 46 9.84 6.15 -6.46
CA ARG A 46 10.61 6.90 -5.45
C ARG A 46 11.66 6.02 -4.77
N MET A 47 11.35 4.77 -4.46
CA MET A 47 12.34 3.81 -3.95
C MET A 47 13.52 3.65 -4.91
N ALA A 48 13.25 3.51 -6.22
CA ALA A 48 14.29 3.38 -7.23
C ALA A 48 15.11 4.66 -7.41
N GLN A 49 14.48 5.84 -7.39
CA GLN A 49 15.19 7.12 -7.45
C GLN A 49 16.21 7.25 -6.32
N ARG A 50 15.87 6.84 -5.09
CA ARG A 50 16.82 6.84 -3.97
C ARG A 50 17.94 5.81 -4.16
N ALA A 51 17.62 4.60 -4.63
CA ALA A 51 18.63 3.59 -4.95
C ALA A 51 19.61 4.08 -6.04
N ILE A 52 19.11 4.70 -7.11
CA ILE A 52 19.91 5.28 -8.20
C ILE A 52 20.79 6.42 -7.70
N ARG A 53 20.22 7.35 -6.92
CA ARG A 53 20.97 8.47 -6.30
C ARG A 53 22.19 7.95 -5.52
N ASP A 54 22.03 6.82 -4.86
CA ASP A 54 23.04 6.22 -4.00
C ASP A 54 23.92 5.18 -4.74
N GLY A 55 23.77 5.04 -6.06
CA GLY A 55 24.56 4.14 -6.91
C GLY A 55 24.30 2.64 -6.67
N LYS A 56 23.10 2.28 -6.20
CA LYS A 56 22.70 0.89 -5.93
C LYS A 56 22.04 0.23 -7.14
N PRO A 57 22.21 -1.10 -7.32
CA PRO A 57 21.51 -1.83 -8.36
C PRO A 57 20.00 -1.85 -8.10
N LEU A 58 19.19 -1.99 -9.14
CA LEU A 58 17.74 -2.10 -9.01
C LEU A 58 17.29 -3.56 -8.93
N ASP A 59 17.83 -4.29 -7.95
CA ASP A 59 17.52 -5.69 -7.65
C ASP A 59 16.60 -5.83 -6.43
N PHE A 60 16.22 -7.07 -6.09
CA PHE A 60 15.38 -7.33 -4.91
C PHE A 60 16.07 -6.98 -3.58
N THR A 61 17.40 -6.98 -3.53
CA THR A 61 18.16 -6.54 -2.35
C THR A 61 17.91 -5.06 -2.08
N SER A 62 18.14 -4.23 -3.08
CA SER A 62 17.93 -2.78 -2.97
C SER A 62 16.44 -2.46 -2.82
N TYR A 63 15.55 -3.19 -3.48
CA TYR A 63 14.10 -3.06 -3.28
C TYR A 63 13.70 -3.18 -1.80
N ARG A 64 14.23 -4.18 -1.07
CA ARG A 64 13.92 -4.38 0.35
C ARG A 64 14.52 -3.27 1.23
N ILE A 65 15.79 -2.90 0.99
CA ILE A 65 16.53 -1.88 1.77
C ILE A 65 15.91 -0.48 1.59
N TYR A 66 15.48 -0.14 0.39
CA TYR A 66 14.92 1.18 0.07
C TYR A 66 13.42 1.31 0.34
N GLY A 67 12.79 0.31 0.97
CA GLY A 67 11.36 0.33 1.30
C GLY A 67 10.95 1.53 2.15
N GLU A 68 9.89 2.24 1.74
CA GLU A 68 9.47 3.51 2.36
C GLU A 68 8.63 3.41 3.65
N TRP A 69 8.30 2.22 4.17
CA TRP A 69 7.53 2.09 5.41
C TRP A 69 8.08 1.04 6.36
N GLN A 70 7.72 1.20 7.63
CA GLN A 70 7.94 0.25 8.70
C GLN A 70 6.66 0.07 9.52
N LYS A 71 6.52 -1.09 10.15
CA LYS A 71 5.35 -1.38 10.99
C LYS A 71 5.18 -0.35 12.11
N THR A 72 3.94 -0.03 12.44
CA THR A 72 3.66 0.89 13.56
C THR A 72 3.30 0.13 14.83
N GLU A 73 3.76 0.63 15.97
CA GLU A 73 3.32 0.11 17.27
C GLU A 73 1.80 0.27 17.48
N ALA A 74 1.20 1.28 16.85
CA ALA A 74 -0.23 1.54 16.96
C ALA A 74 -1.06 0.39 16.37
N ALA A 75 -0.72 -0.07 15.16
CA ALA A 75 -1.37 -1.24 14.58
C ALA A 75 -1.01 -2.53 15.35
N GLU A 76 0.24 -2.67 15.79
CA GLU A 76 0.69 -3.85 16.54
C GLU A 76 -0.08 -4.04 17.86
N ARG A 77 -0.34 -2.95 18.59
CA ARG A 77 -1.14 -2.98 19.83
C ARG A 77 -2.58 -3.46 19.63
N VAL A 78 -3.16 -3.23 18.45
CA VAL A 78 -4.55 -3.59 18.13
C VAL A 78 -4.64 -4.99 17.52
N THR A 79 -3.70 -5.33 16.64
CA THR A 79 -3.80 -6.50 15.75
C THR A 79 -2.87 -7.65 16.11
N GLY A 80 -1.91 -7.41 17.02
CA GLY A 80 -0.77 -8.31 17.23
C GLY A 80 0.35 -8.16 16.19
N GLY A 81 0.19 -7.27 15.21
CA GLY A 81 1.21 -6.93 14.22
C GLY A 81 1.26 -7.90 13.04
N PHE A 82 2.43 -7.97 12.40
CA PHE A 82 2.69 -8.89 11.30
C PHE A 82 3.24 -10.21 11.84
N ALA A 83 2.76 -11.32 11.28
CA ALA A 83 3.33 -12.65 11.48
C ALA A 83 3.46 -13.35 10.14
N GLY A 84 4.51 -14.15 9.99
CA GLY A 84 4.78 -14.90 8.78
C GLY A 84 6.02 -15.75 8.89
N ARG A 85 6.28 -16.53 7.86
CA ARG A 85 7.42 -17.44 7.77
C ARG A 85 8.01 -17.46 6.37
N THR A 86 9.33 -17.59 6.31
CA THR A 86 10.05 -17.85 5.06
C THR A 86 9.88 -19.31 4.66
N VAL A 87 9.56 -19.55 3.39
CA VAL A 87 9.38 -20.89 2.80
C VAL A 87 10.57 -21.25 1.92
N SER A 88 11.10 -20.28 1.17
CA SER A 88 12.29 -20.42 0.34
C SER A 88 13.09 -19.12 0.38
N ILE A 89 14.42 -19.21 0.40
CA ILE A 89 15.33 -18.04 0.37
C ILE A 89 15.87 -17.82 -1.05
N ALA A 90 16.17 -18.90 -1.79
CA ALA A 90 16.73 -18.85 -3.13
C ALA A 90 16.40 -20.13 -3.94
N PRO A 91 16.38 -20.07 -5.29
CA PRO A 91 16.61 -18.90 -6.14
C PRO A 91 15.47 -17.88 -6.11
N ASP A 92 14.24 -18.37 -5.88
CA ASP A 92 13.07 -17.54 -5.59
C ASP A 92 12.93 -17.40 -4.07
N HIS A 93 12.71 -16.17 -3.61
CA HIS A 93 12.39 -15.91 -2.21
C HIS A 93 10.89 -15.95 -2.02
N GLU A 94 10.41 -16.78 -1.08
CA GLU A 94 9.00 -17.02 -0.84
C GLU A 94 8.69 -16.87 0.66
N GLU A 95 7.70 -16.06 0.98
CA GLU A 95 7.22 -15.80 2.34
C GLU A 95 5.71 -16.05 2.41
N TYR A 96 5.26 -16.65 3.52
CA TYR A 96 3.85 -16.74 3.87
C TYR A 96 3.55 -15.72 4.97
N ILE A 97 2.53 -14.88 4.75
CA ILE A 97 2.07 -13.89 5.72
C ILE A 97 0.79 -14.40 6.36
N GLU A 98 0.88 -14.71 7.66
CA GLU A 98 -0.17 -15.37 8.46
C GLU A 98 -0.93 -14.36 9.33
N ALA A 99 -0.42 -13.13 9.51
CA ALA A 99 -1.14 -12.01 10.10
C ALA A 99 -0.75 -10.69 9.43
N CYS A 100 -1.74 -9.85 9.14
CA CYS A 100 -1.57 -8.57 8.45
C CYS A 100 -2.56 -7.52 8.99
N PRO A 101 -2.09 -6.39 9.55
CA PRO A 101 -2.94 -5.29 10.00
C PRO A 101 -3.89 -4.73 8.93
N TRP A 102 -3.47 -4.69 7.65
CA TRP A 102 -4.37 -4.27 6.56
C TRP A 102 -5.54 -5.24 6.41
N ALA A 103 -5.27 -6.54 6.37
CA ALA A 103 -6.33 -7.54 6.23
C ALA A 103 -7.24 -7.59 7.46
N TRP A 104 -6.68 -7.38 8.65
CA TRP A 104 -7.46 -7.21 9.87
C TRP A 104 -8.44 -6.04 9.72
N GLN A 105 -7.95 -4.87 9.30
CA GLN A 105 -8.79 -3.69 9.12
C GLN A 105 -9.86 -3.89 8.03
N PHE A 106 -9.50 -4.48 6.89
CA PHE A 106 -10.47 -4.79 5.84
C PHE A 106 -11.57 -5.72 6.35
N LYS A 107 -11.22 -6.73 7.16
CA LYS A 107 -12.20 -7.63 7.78
C LYS A 107 -13.12 -6.90 8.75
N GLU A 108 -12.58 -6.05 9.63
CA GLU A 108 -13.38 -5.29 10.60
C GLU A 108 -14.37 -4.34 9.92
N MET A 109 -14.01 -3.82 8.75
CA MET A 109 -14.89 -2.97 7.93
C MET A 109 -15.88 -3.77 7.08
N GLY A 110 -15.83 -5.11 7.07
CA GLY A 110 -16.62 -5.93 6.15
C GLY A 110 -16.18 -5.82 4.68
N ALA A 111 -14.96 -5.34 4.44
CA ALA A 111 -14.40 -5.00 3.14
C ALA A 111 -13.34 -6.01 2.64
N SER A 112 -13.45 -7.30 2.98
CA SER A 112 -12.47 -8.31 2.55
C SER A 112 -12.30 -8.39 1.02
N GLU A 113 -13.37 -8.15 0.25
CA GLU A 113 -13.30 -8.08 -1.22
C GLU A 113 -12.38 -6.93 -1.70
N CYS A 114 -12.42 -5.77 -1.03
CA CYS A 114 -11.45 -4.69 -1.24
C CYS A 114 -10.04 -5.19 -0.97
N GLY A 115 -9.84 -5.90 0.13
CA GLY A 115 -8.54 -6.44 0.52
C GLY A 115 -7.95 -7.37 -0.53
N VAL A 116 -8.74 -8.29 -1.08
CA VAL A 116 -8.31 -9.18 -2.19
C VAL A 116 -7.83 -8.37 -3.38
N LEU A 117 -8.66 -7.43 -3.86
CA LEU A 117 -8.34 -6.63 -5.04
C LEU A 117 -7.12 -5.73 -4.81
N TYR A 118 -7.04 -5.09 -3.66
CA TYR A 118 -5.94 -4.20 -3.29
C TYR A 118 -4.60 -4.97 -3.23
N CYS A 119 -4.58 -6.08 -2.49
CA CYS A 119 -3.38 -6.90 -2.31
C CYS A 119 -2.91 -7.56 -3.62
N THR A 120 -3.83 -7.89 -4.53
CA THR A 120 -3.50 -8.43 -5.86
C THR A 120 -2.60 -7.48 -6.68
N HIS A 121 -2.76 -6.16 -6.49
CA HIS A 121 -2.07 -5.16 -7.30
C HIS A 121 -0.93 -4.45 -6.58
N LEU A 122 -0.97 -4.38 -5.25
CA LEU A 122 -0.07 -3.52 -4.46
C LEU A 122 1.41 -3.89 -4.62
N ASP A 123 1.85 -5.04 -4.11
CA ASP A 123 3.27 -5.36 -4.05
C ASP A 123 3.88 -5.54 -5.45
N ARG A 124 3.13 -6.15 -6.37
CA ARG A 124 3.49 -6.22 -7.79
C ARG A 124 3.68 -4.84 -8.41
N GLY A 125 2.80 -3.89 -8.09
CA GLY A 125 2.89 -2.51 -8.55
C GLY A 125 4.11 -1.77 -7.98
N ILE A 126 4.45 -2.00 -6.71
CA ILE A 126 5.64 -1.38 -6.09
C ILE A 126 6.91 -1.95 -6.72
N ALA A 127 7.02 -3.28 -6.86
CA ALA A 127 8.15 -3.92 -7.53
C ALA A 127 8.30 -3.42 -8.97
N SER A 128 7.22 -3.38 -9.75
CA SER A 128 7.24 -2.88 -11.13
C SER A 128 7.58 -1.38 -11.22
N GLY A 129 7.18 -0.58 -10.23
CA GLY A 129 7.58 0.83 -10.14
C GLY A 129 9.05 1.01 -9.80
N PHE A 130 9.62 0.10 -9.02
CA PHE A 130 11.03 0.10 -8.65
C PHE A 130 11.92 -0.34 -9.81
N ASN A 131 11.60 -1.49 -10.42
CA ASN A 131 12.21 -1.98 -11.64
C ASN A 131 11.19 -2.88 -12.37
N PRO A 132 10.77 -2.54 -13.60
CA PRO A 132 9.76 -3.30 -14.33
C PRO A 132 10.19 -4.75 -14.65
N ASP A 133 11.47 -5.07 -14.60
CA ASP A 133 12.00 -6.40 -14.84
C ASP A 133 11.93 -7.31 -13.61
N LEU A 134 11.67 -6.76 -12.41
CA LEU A 134 11.47 -7.56 -11.20
C LEU A 134 10.08 -8.22 -11.21
N VAL A 135 10.07 -9.54 -10.99
CA VAL A 135 8.84 -10.33 -10.95
C VAL A 135 8.46 -10.63 -9.50
N PHE A 136 7.47 -9.89 -8.99
CA PHE A 136 6.85 -10.10 -7.69
C PHE A 136 5.44 -10.65 -7.85
N GLU A 137 5.18 -11.82 -7.27
CA GLU A 137 3.89 -12.51 -7.36
C GLU A 137 3.19 -12.57 -6.01
N VAL A 138 1.87 -12.41 -6.03
CA VAL A 138 0.97 -12.59 -4.89
C VAL A 138 -0.18 -13.51 -5.34
N PRO A 139 0.01 -14.83 -5.40
CA PRO A 139 -0.99 -15.74 -5.95
C PRO A 139 -2.25 -15.88 -5.07
N GLN A 140 -2.15 -15.55 -3.78
CA GLN A 140 -3.29 -15.54 -2.86
C GLN A 140 -3.09 -14.51 -1.74
N SER A 141 -4.18 -14.08 -1.11
CA SER A 141 -4.17 -13.12 -0.01
C SER A 141 -4.83 -13.71 1.24
N ILE A 142 -4.46 -13.20 2.42
CA ILE A 142 -5.13 -13.57 3.69
C ILE A 142 -6.57 -13.03 3.79
N ASN A 143 -7.02 -12.19 2.85
CA ASN A 143 -8.38 -11.65 2.86
C ASN A 143 -9.41 -12.71 2.44
N ASP A 144 -8.99 -13.75 1.72
CA ASP A 144 -9.82 -14.84 1.20
C ASP A 144 -9.21 -16.24 1.40
N HIS A 145 -8.02 -16.34 2.00
CA HIS A 145 -7.31 -17.57 2.34
C HIS A 145 -6.72 -17.49 3.76
N ASP A 146 -6.17 -18.60 4.26
CA ASP A 146 -5.56 -18.67 5.60
C ASP A 146 -4.27 -17.83 5.72
N TYR A 147 -3.58 -17.58 4.61
CA TYR A 147 -2.35 -16.78 4.56
C TYR A 147 -2.17 -16.16 3.16
N CYS A 148 -1.38 -15.08 3.09
CA CYS A 148 -0.91 -14.50 1.84
C CYS A 148 0.40 -15.16 1.41
N ILE A 149 0.62 -15.35 0.12
CA ILE A 149 1.90 -15.82 -0.43
C ILE A 149 2.57 -14.66 -1.15
N GLN A 150 3.83 -14.40 -0.85
CA GLN A 150 4.64 -13.40 -1.55
C GLN A 150 5.88 -14.07 -2.14
N ILE A 151 6.05 -13.95 -3.46
CA ILE A 151 7.18 -14.57 -4.18
C ILE A 151 7.96 -13.48 -4.93
N MET A 152 9.25 -13.39 -4.65
CA MET A 152 10.21 -12.57 -5.39
C MET A 152 11.06 -13.51 -6.27
N ARG A 153 10.73 -13.58 -7.57
CA ARG A 153 11.36 -14.52 -8.51
C ARG A 153 12.79 -14.09 -8.82
N GLY A 154 13.73 -15.03 -8.78
CA GLY A 154 15.14 -14.76 -9.04
C GLY A 154 15.74 -13.74 -8.05
N ALA A 155 15.26 -13.71 -6.81
CA ALA A 155 15.80 -12.82 -5.78
C ALA A 155 17.23 -13.21 -5.38
N HIS A 156 17.56 -14.50 -5.39
CA HIS A 156 18.88 -15.04 -5.07
C HIS A 156 19.45 -14.51 -3.75
N PHE A 157 18.61 -14.38 -2.71
CA PHE A 157 19.07 -13.97 -1.38
C PHE A 157 19.96 -15.02 -0.73
N SER A 158 20.74 -14.61 0.27
CA SER A 158 21.47 -15.53 1.15
C SER A 158 20.87 -15.56 2.55
N GLU A 159 21.13 -16.63 3.31
CA GLU A 159 20.62 -16.81 4.68
C GLU A 159 21.12 -15.71 5.64
N GLU A 160 22.34 -15.22 5.44
CA GLU A 160 22.97 -14.20 6.29
C GLU A 160 22.62 -12.76 5.87
N GLN A 161 21.90 -12.59 4.77
CA GLN A 161 21.60 -11.27 4.23
C GLN A 161 20.58 -10.54 5.09
N THR A 162 20.87 -9.27 5.44
CA THR A 162 19.94 -8.40 6.15
C THR A 162 19.41 -7.31 5.22
N PHE A 163 18.17 -6.89 5.48
CA PHE A 163 17.48 -5.85 4.71
C PHE A 163 17.11 -4.67 5.61
N GLU A 164 18.08 -4.18 6.38
CA GLU A 164 17.86 -3.02 7.23
C GLU A 164 17.51 -1.81 6.37
N LYS A 165 16.34 -1.22 6.65
CA LYS A 165 15.88 -0.04 5.92
C LYS A 165 16.61 1.19 6.42
N ASP A 166 17.06 2.01 5.49
CA ASP A 166 17.56 3.34 5.82
C ASP A 166 16.40 4.20 6.36
N SER A 167 16.51 4.61 7.62
CA SER A 167 15.50 5.42 8.31
C SER A 167 15.25 6.76 7.61
N ALA A 168 16.21 7.30 6.85
CA ALA A 168 16.02 8.51 6.05
C ALA A 168 15.03 8.31 4.89
N ASN A 169 14.84 7.07 4.43
CA ASN A 169 13.94 6.70 3.33
C ASN A 169 12.55 6.29 3.82
N VAL A 170 12.42 5.94 5.11
CA VAL A 170 11.14 5.61 5.72
C VAL A 170 10.28 6.87 5.87
N ARG A 171 8.99 6.72 5.61
CA ARG A 171 7.97 7.76 5.75
C ARG A 171 6.88 7.28 6.69
N GLY A 172 6.32 8.22 7.45
CA GLY A 172 5.22 7.96 8.38
C GLY A 172 3.92 7.61 7.66
N PHE A 173 2.95 7.07 8.42
CA PHE A 173 1.65 6.72 7.84
C PHE A 173 0.78 7.93 7.53
N ASP A 174 1.08 9.11 8.08
CA ASP A 174 0.49 10.37 7.62
C ASP A 174 0.82 10.62 6.14
N TYR A 175 2.09 10.41 5.75
CA TYR A 175 2.54 10.52 4.37
C TYR A 175 1.90 9.45 3.47
N HIS A 176 1.90 8.18 3.89
CA HIS A 176 1.34 7.08 3.07
C HIS A 176 -0.18 7.20 2.91
N THR A 177 -0.90 7.60 3.97
CA THR A 177 -2.35 7.83 3.91
C THR A 177 -2.68 9.07 3.08
N GLY A 178 -1.87 10.14 3.18
CA GLY A 178 -1.98 11.30 2.29
C GLY A 178 -1.73 10.94 0.82
N HIS A 179 -0.71 10.11 0.56
CA HIS A 179 -0.36 9.64 -0.78
C HIS A 179 -1.50 8.86 -1.43
N VAL A 180 -2.06 7.86 -0.72
CA VAL A 180 -3.16 7.06 -1.29
C VAL A 180 -4.41 7.92 -1.49
N TYR A 181 -4.74 8.80 -0.54
CA TYR A 181 -5.87 9.71 -0.66
C TYR A 181 -5.77 10.62 -1.89
N LYS A 182 -4.64 11.35 -2.02
CA LYS A 182 -4.40 12.23 -3.17
C LYS A 182 -4.48 11.47 -4.49
N THR A 183 -3.81 10.32 -4.57
CA THR A 183 -3.72 9.55 -5.83
C THR A 183 -5.10 9.06 -6.26
N PHE A 184 -5.86 8.48 -5.33
CA PHE A 184 -7.17 7.94 -5.63
C PHE A 184 -8.17 9.05 -5.95
N ARG A 185 -8.11 10.19 -5.23
CA ARG A 185 -8.89 11.39 -5.53
C ARG A 185 -8.66 11.88 -6.97
N LEU A 186 -7.41 12.11 -7.35
CA LEU A 186 -7.07 12.68 -8.66
C LEU A 186 -7.49 11.77 -9.81
N ILE A 187 -7.26 10.46 -9.66
CA ILE A 187 -7.62 9.49 -10.70
C ILE A 187 -9.14 9.28 -10.74
N SER A 188 -9.81 9.22 -9.59
CA SER A 188 -11.28 9.13 -9.53
C SER A 188 -11.93 10.31 -10.24
N GLU A 189 -11.46 11.53 -9.95
CA GLU A 189 -11.91 12.74 -10.65
C GLU A 189 -11.59 12.70 -12.15
N SER A 190 -10.40 12.23 -12.52
CA SER A 190 -10.02 12.12 -13.94
C SER A 190 -10.90 11.14 -14.72
N ILE A 191 -11.38 10.07 -14.09
CA ILE A 191 -12.18 9.03 -14.75
C ILE A 191 -13.67 9.38 -14.75
N PHE A 192 -14.19 9.89 -13.62
CA PHE A 192 -15.64 10.09 -13.39
C PHE A 192 -16.04 11.56 -13.21
N GLY A 193 -15.13 12.50 -13.45
CA GLY A 193 -15.41 13.94 -13.33
C GLY A 193 -15.81 14.37 -11.92
N SER A 194 -16.84 15.22 -11.83
CA SER A 194 -17.35 15.72 -10.55
C SER A 194 -17.89 14.62 -9.63
N GLU A 195 -18.44 13.54 -10.17
CA GLU A 195 -18.93 12.42 -9.36
C GLU A 195 -17.75 11.65 -8.72
N GLY A 196 -16.65 11.49 -9.45
CA GLY A 196 -15.42 10.91 -8.92
C GLY A 196 -14.77 11.75 -7.83
N ARG A 197 -14.85 13.09 -7.95
CA ARG A 197 -14.45 14.03 -6.90
C ARG A 197 -15.33 13.88 -5.65
N ALA A 198 -16.65 13.77 -5.84
CA ALA A 198 -17.60 13.61 -4.74
C ALA A 198 -17.36 12.33 -3.94
N VAL A 199 -16.96 11.23 -4.59
CA VAL A 199 -16.49 10.02 -3.91
C VAL A 199 -15.31 10.33 -2.97
N ALA A 200 -14.29 11.02 -3.45
CA ALA A 200 -13.12 11.35 -2.64
C ALA A 200 -13.42 12.34 -1.51
N ASP A 201 -14.37 13.26 -1.71
CA ASP A 201 -14.83 14.18 -0.67
C ASP A 201 -15.58 13.42 0.44
N LYS A 202 -16.41 12.44 0.07
CA LYS A 202 -17.10 11.56 1.02
C LYS A 202 -16.13 10.67 1.82
N VAL A 203 -15.12 10.09 1.15
CA VAL A 203 -14.06 9.34 1.85
C VAL A 203 -13.34 10.20 2.89
N LEU A 204 -13.07 11.47 2.58
CA LEU A 204 -12.45 12.40 3.53
C LEU A 204 -13.39 12.75 4.69
N GLU A 205 -14.69 12.89 4.43
CA GLU A 205 -15.70 13.10 5.47
C GLU A 205 -15.78 11.90 6.42
N ASP A 206 -15.82 10.68 5.89
CA ASP A 206 -15.82 9.45 6.70
C ASP A 206 -14.52 9.32 7.50
N PHE A 207 -13.37 9.62 6.89
CA PHE A 207 -12.09 9.63 7.58
C PHE A 207 -12.06 10.68 8.70
N ARG A 208 -12.64 11.85 8.48
CA ARG A 208 -12.79 12.88 9.51
C ARG A 208 -13.71 12.44 10.65
N ALA A 209 -14.79 11.72 10.34
CA ALA A 209 -15.71 11.22 11.36
C ALA A 209 -15.04 10.16 12.25
N GLU A 210 -14.25 9.26 11.64
CA GLU A 210 -13.55 8.20 12.35
C GLU A 210 -12.30 8.72 13.10
N TYR A 211 -11.39 9.38 12.39
CA TYR A 211 -10.06 9.77 12.87
C TYR A 211 -9.95 11.22 13.37
N GLY A 212 -11.03 11.99 13.23
CA GLY A 212 -11.10 13.37 13.69
C GLY A 212 -10.59 14.41 12.69
N PRO A 213 -10.89 15.70 12.94
CA PRO A 213 -10.62 16.79 12.02
C PRO A 213 -9.13 17.07 11.80
N ASP A 214 -8.27 16.84 12.80
CA ASP A 214 -6.84 17.13 12.69
C ASP A 214 -6.13 16.17 11.75
N MET A 215 -6.42 14.86 11.84
CA MET A 215 -5.87 13.87 10.90
C MET A 215 -6.41 14.09 9.48
N ALA A 216 -7.69 14.42 9.33
CA ALA A 216 -8.26 14.75 8.02
C ALA A 216 -7.57 15.99 7.40
N LYS A 217 -7.30 17.03 8.22
CA LYS A 217 -6.55 18.21 7.78
C LYS A 217 -5.13 17.83 7.33
N THR A 218 -4.47 16.90 8.02
CA THR A 218 -3.15 16.39 7.60
C THR A 218 -3.19 15.75 6.22
N LEU A 219 -4.23 14.96 5.89
CA LEU A 219 -4.38 14.40 4.53
C LEU A 219 -4.49 15.48 3.46
N CYS A 220 -5.27 16.53 3.72
CA CYS A 220 -5.38 17.67 2.82
C CYS A 220 -4.04 18.39 2.61
N GLY A 221 -3.17 18.41 3.63
CA GLY A 221 -1.83 19.01 3.54
C GLY A 221 -0.92 18.33 2.51
N TYR A 222 -1.19 17.07 2.17
CA TYR A 222 -0.43 16.32 1.15
C TYR A 222 -0.93 16.55 -0.28
N MET A 223 -1.98 17.36 -0.49
CA MET A 223 -2.55 17.59 -1.82
C MET A 223 -1.58 18.27 -2.79
N ASP A 224 -0.62 19.04 -2.29
CA ASP A 224 0.40 19.72 -3.10
C ASP A 224 1.69 18.90 -3.25
N THR A 225 1.83 17.77 -2.54
CA THR A 225 3.05 16.94 -2.58
C THR A 225 3.18 16.20 -3.90
N ASP A 226 4.29 16.37 -4.62
CA ASP A 226 4.60 15.53 -5.77
C ASP A 226 5.10 14.16 -5.32
N PHE A 227 4.24 13.15 -5.46
CA PHE A 227 4.55 11.77 -5.12
C PHE A 227 5.29 11.02 -6.24
N GLN A 228 5.64 11.67 -7.36
CA GLN A 228 6.43 11.04 -8.43
C GLN A 228 7.93 11.14 -8.20
N VAL A 229 8.40 12.08 -7.38
CA VAL A 229 9.83 12.39 -7.19
C VAL A 229 10.22 12.39 -5.71
N ILE A 230 11.53 12.27 -5.45
CA ILE A 230 12.12 12.20 -4.08
C ILE A 230 12.51 13.55 -3.50
#